data_AF-A0AA50CSP2-F1
#
_entry.id   AF-A0AA50CSP2-F1
#
_cell.length_a   1.000
_cell.length_b   1.000
_cell.length_c   1.000
_cell.angle_alpha   90.00
_cell.angle_beta   90.00
_cell.angle_gamma   90.00
#
_symmetry.space_group_name_H-M   'P 1'
#
loop_
_entity.id
_entity.type
_entity.pdbx_description
1 polymer ?
#
loop_
_entity_poly.entity_id
_entity_poly.type
_entity_poly.pdbx_seq_one_letter_code
_entity_poly.pdbx_strand_id
1 'polypeptide(L)'
;MPKFSILEVRHPEESLTGAPIALLCQRDDETRGTVSIIRLRVTAIRPNRHSGRDMATRFAASYDSQTGRMSLSSENPNDGTGAVFIDPERLRGLRIGSYLMSEIVAWARQWPDAKVNHIRLVELQATADNIERRAKFYAYLGVRFSAGDEPVTASQLTHSANWKKNITVTTLDDFLTDQITVRRELDECRRTVEMLRAELKDKPVPSLLRRAWWSIFGRNVK
;
A
#
# COMPACT_ATOMS: atom_id res chain seq x y z
N MET A 1 17.38 -13.26 0.86
CA MET A 1 16.16 -13.70 0.16
C MET A 1 15.08 -12.66 0.40
N PRO A 2 14.30 -12.29 -0.63
CA PRO A 2 13.25 -11.28 -0.48
C PRO A 2 12.11 -11.79 0.41
N LYS A 3 11.58 -10.91 1.26
CA LYS A 3 10.40 -11.13 2.08
C LYS A 3 9.19 -10.49 1.41
N PHE A 4 8.06 -11.19 1.39
CA PHE A 4 6.82 -10.70 0.79
C PHE A 4 5.74 -10.51 1.85
N SER A 5 4.95 -9.46 1.70
CA SER A 5 3.79 -9.14 2.53
C SER A 5 2.71 -8.50 1.69
N ILE A 6 1.47 -8.57 2.16
CA ILE A 6 0.31 -7.94 1.55
C ILE A 6 -0.07 -6.72 2.39
N LEU A 7 -0.19 -5.57 1.74
CA LEU A 7 -0.71 -4.35 2.32
C LEU A 7 -2.17 -4.22 1.91
N GLU A 8 -3.08 -4.36 2.86
CA GLU A 8 -4.49 -4.11 2.67
C GLU A 8 -4.77 -2.66 3.06
N VAL A 9 -4.90 -1.80 2.05
CA VAL A 9 -4.99 -0.35 2.21
C VAL A 9 -6.44 0.10 2.06
N ARG A 10 -7.01 0.69 3.11
CA ARG A 10 -8.35 1.28 3.09
C ARG A 10 -8.28 2.77 2.76
N HIS A 11 -9.23 3.24 1.95
CA HIS A 11 -9.35 4.66 1.67
C HIS A 11 -9.76 5.41 2.95
N PRO A 12 -9.09 6.51 3.35
CA PRO A 12 -9.42 7.23 4.58
C PRO A 12 -10.85 7.78 4.61
N GLU A 13 -11.43 8.08 3.44
CA GLU A 13 -12.77 8.66 3.28
C GLU A 13 -13.86 7.62 3.01
N GLU A 14 -13.49 6.36 2.73
CA GLU A 14 -14.48 5.29 2.60
C GLU A 14 -14.73 4.68 3.98
N SER A 15 -15.99 4.38 4.29
CA SER A 15 -16.34 3.64 5.51
C SER A 15 -15.56 2.32 5.57
N LEU A 16 -15.34 1.78 6.78
CA LEU A 16 -14.65 0.49 7.00
C LEU A 16 -15.24 -0.70 6.20
N THR A 17 -16.40 -0.50 5.58
CA THR A 17 -17.11 -1.44 4.70
C THR A 17 -16.63 -1.43 3.25
N GLY A 18 -15.84 -0.43 2.81
CA GLY A 18 -15.22 -0.40 1.48
C GLY A 18 -14.20 -1.51 1.30
N ALA A 19 -14.10 -2.07 0.10
CA ALA A 19 -13.13 -3.12 -0.21
C ALA A 19 -11.69 -2.55 -0.16
N PRO A 20 -10.77 -3.16 0.61
CA PRO A 20 -9.39 -2.67 0.67
C PRO A 20 -8.67 -2.87 -0.67
N ILE A 21 -7.73 -1.98 -0.95
CA ILE A 21 -6.79 -2.14 -2.06
C ILE A 21 -5.66 -3.05 -1.57
N ALA A 22 -5.54 -4.25 -2.16
CA ALA A 22 -4.44 -5.16 -1.87
C ALA A 22 -3.20 -4.83 -2.72
N LEU A 23 -2.08 -4.58 -2.05
CA LEU A 23 -0.78 -4.33 -2.67
C LEU A 23 0.24 -5.36 -2.19
N LEU A 24 1.04 -5.90 -3.10
CA LEU A 24 2.18 -6.75 -2.77
C LEU A 24 3.37 -5.86 -2.39
N CYS A 25 3.89 -6.04 -1.19
CA CYS A 25 5.12 -5.41 -0.72
C CYS A 25 6.25 -6.43 -0.67
N GLN A 26 7.28 -6.20 -1.47
CA GLN A 26 8.54 -6.94 -1.45
C GLN A 26 9.59 -6.14 -0.69
N ARG A 27 10.25 -6.80 0.26
CA ARG A 27 11.40 -6.29 1.00
C ARG A 27 12.63 -7.12 0.66
N ASP A 28 13.70 -6.47 0.28
CA ASP A 28 14.99 -7.10 -0.01
C ASP A 28 16.09 -6.38 0.76
N ASP A 29 16.76 -7.13 1.63
CA ASP A 29 17.84 -6.65 2.48
C ASP A 29 19.14 -7.30 1.97
N GLU A 30 20.15 -6.49 1.65
CA GLU A 30 21.39 -6.93 1.05
C GLU A 30 22.59 -6.26 1.74
N THR A 31 23.65 -7.03 2.00
CA THR A 31 24.92 -6.49 2.50
C THR A 31 26.04 -6.86 1.53
N ARG A 32 26.76 -5.84 1.03
CA ARG A 32 27.90 -5.95 0.11
C ARG A 32 29.12 -5.28 0.72
N GLY A 33 30.05 -6.09 1.24
CA GLY A 33 31.20 -5.56 1.97
C GLY A 33 30.76 -4.75 3.19
N THR A 34 31.11 -3.47 3.25
CA THR A 34 30.75 -2.58 4.37
C THR A 34 29.37 -1.96 4.22
N VAL A 35 28.75 -2.08 3.03
CA VAL A 35 27.50 -1.39 2.69
C VAL A 35 26.31 -2.33 2.86
N SER A 36 25.33 -1.94 3.67
CA SER A 36 24.03 -2.59 3.80
C SER A 36 22.95 -1.76 3.11
N ILE A 37 22.04 -2.40 2.41
CA ILE A 37 20.98 -1.79 1.59
C ILE A 37 19.66 -2.48 1.91
N ILE A 38 18.60 -1.69 2.06
CA ILE A 38 17.22 -2.17 2.06
C ILE A 38 16.50 -1.61 0.83
N ARG A 39 15.74 -2.48 0.15
CA ARG A 39 14.88 -2.12 -0.98
C ARG A 39 13.47 -2.57 -0.68
N LEU A 40 12.54 -1.62 -0.78
CA LEU A 40 11.12 -1.88 -0.64
C LEU A 40 10.44 -1.58 -1.97
N ARG A 41 9.67 -2.54 -2.48
CA ARG A 41 8.88 -2.40 -3.70
C ARG A 41 7.44 -2.73 -3.39
N VAL A 42 6.53 -1.82 -3.74
CA VAL A 42 5.08 -2.04 -3.63
C VAL A 42 4.48 -2.08 -5.01
N THR A 43 3.73 -3.14 -5.30
CA THR A 43 3.03 -3.35 -6.57
C THR A 43 1.56 -3.68 -6.35
N ALA A 44 0.67 -3.09 -7.15
CA ALA A 44 -0.75 -3.42 -7.07
C ALA A 44 -1.03 -4.86 -7.53
N ILE A 45 -1.80 -5.60 -6.74
CA ILE A 45 -2.25 -6.95 -7.12
C ILE A 45 -3.47 -6.80 -8.02
N ARG A 46 -3.32 -7.08 -9.31
CA ARG A 46 -4.44 -7.05 -10.27
C ARG A 46 -4.78 -8.45 -10.75
N PRO A 47 -6.09 -8.79 -10.81
CA PRO A 47 -6.53 -10.10 -11.28
C PRO A 47 -6.37 -10.30 -12.80
N ASN A 48 -6.11 -9.24 -13.59
CA ASN A 48 -6.01 -9.35 -15.05
C ASN A 48 -4.78 -8.60 -15.61
N ARG A 49 -3.83 -9.35 -16.20
CA ARG A 49 -2.54 -8.86 -16.75
C ARG A 49 -2.68 -8.15 -18.11
N HIS A 50 -3.58 -7.18 -18.24
CA HIS A 50 -3.64 -6.38 -19.46
C HIS A 50 -2.77 -5.12 -19.29
N SER A 51 -1.54 -5.21 -19.81
CA SER A 51 -0.72 -4.16 -20.47
C SER A 51 -0.65 -2.73 -19.87
N GLY A 52 -0.92 -2.53 -18.59
CA GLY A 52 -0.68 -1.26 -17.91
C GLY A 52 0.72 -1.18 -17.31
N ARG A 53 1.37 -0.02 -17.41
CA ARG A 53 2.63 0.31 -16.70
C ARG A 53 2.51 -0.16 -15.23
N ASP A 54 3.39 -1.06 -14.80
CA ASP A 54 3.36 -1.60 -13.44
C ASP A 54 3.32 -0.46 -12.45
N MET A 55 2.28 -0.44 -11.60
CA MET A 55 2.19 0.50 -10.49
C MET A 55 3.23 0.09 -9.46
N ALA A 56 4.48 0.49 -9.65
CA ALA A 56 5.58 0.10 -8.79
C ALA A 56 6.12 1.34 -8.07
N THR A 57 5.86 1.40 -6.77
CA THR A 57 6.51 2.36 -5.88
C THR A 57 7.76 1.70 -5.28
N ARG A 58 8.93 2.34 -5.41
CA ARG A 58 10.20 1.83 -4.87
C ARG A 58 10.82 2.81 -3.89
N PHE A 59 11.16 2.31 -2.71
CA PHE A 59 11.93 3.03 -1.70
C PHE A 59 13.21 2.24 -1.45
N ALA A 60 14.30 2.94 -1.17
CA ALA A 60 15.56 2.30 -0.81
C ALA A 60 16.32 3.14 0.21
N ALA A 61 17.06 2.47 1.07
CA ALA A 61 17.98 3.09 2.01
C ALA A 61 19.27 2.29 2.07
N SER A 62 20.34 2.93 2.51
CA SER A 62 21.67 2.34 2.56
C SER A 62 22.46 2.87 3.75
N TYR A 63 23.37 2.04 4.25
CA TYR A 63 24.24 2.31 5.38
C TYR A 63 25.63 1.78 5.06
N ASP A 64 26.66 2.56 5.36
CA ASP A 64 28.05 2.14 5.27
C ASP A 64 28.66 2.04 6.66
N SER A 65 29.01 0.81 7.05
CA SER A 65 29.64 0.53 8.35
C SER A 65 31.05 1.09 8.49
N GLN A 66 31.74 1.39 7.38
CA GLN A 66 33.09 1.96 7.42
C GLN A 66 33.08 3.45 7.75
N THR A 67 32.16 4.20 7.13
CA THR A 67 32.05 5.66 7.31
C THR A 67 31.02 6.05 8.36
N GLY A 68 30.14 5.12 8.78
CA GLY A 68 29.02 5.38 9.67
C GLY A 68 27.93 6.24 9.03
N ARG A 69 27.92 6.39 7.70
CA ARG A 69 26.94 7.21 6.97
C ARG A 69 25.75 6.40 6.48
N MET A 70 24.59 7.06 6.40
CA MET A 70 23.33 6.46 5.99
C MET A 70 22.55 7.37 5.06
N SER A 71 21.91 6.80 4.04
CA SER A 71 20.90 7.47 3.23
C SER A 71 19.55 6.77 3.40
N LEU A 72 18.48 7.53 3.65
CA LEU A 72 17.12 6.99 3.81
C LEU A 72 16.32 6.96 2.49
N SER A 73 16.92 7.44 1.40
CA SER A 73 16.25 7.62 0.11
C SER A 73 17.11 7.20 -1.09
N SER A 74 18.25 6.57 -0.85
CA SER A 74 19.18 6.11 -1.89
C SER A 74 19.85 4.80 -1.50
N GLU A 75 20.25 4.03 -2.53
CA GLU A 75 21.09 2.82 -2.38
C GLU A 75 22.57 3.15 -2.19
N ASN A 76 22.96 4.41 -2.41
CA ASN A 76 24.31 4.89 -2.14
C ASN A 76 24.34 5.62 -0.78
N PRO A 77 25.10 5.12 0.21
CA PRO A 77 25.14 5.71 1.55
C PRO A 77 25.87 7.07 1.60
N ASN A 78 26.52 7.48 0.50
CA ASN A 78 27.13 8.80 0.36
C ASN A 78 26.25 9.78 -0.43
N ASP A 79 25.09 9.33 -0.90
CA ASP A 79 24.15 10.16 -1.65
C ASP A 79 23.20 10.90 -0.69
N GLY A 80 23.19 12.23 -0.83
CA GLY A 80 22.26 13.15 -0.15
C GLY A 80 21.16 13.69 -1.07
N THR A 81 21.04 13.17 -2.29
CA THR A 81 20.09 13.63 -3.31
C THR A 81 18.95 12.64 -3.58
N GLY A 82 18.89 11.55 -2.82
CA GLY A 82 17.88 10.51 -2.98
C GLY A 82 16.46 11.07 -2.86
N ALA A 83 15.59 10.66 -3.78
CA ALA A 83 14.20 11.08 -3.82
C ALA A 83 13.25 9.88 -3.85
N VAL A 84 12.17 9.96 -3.07
CA VAL A 84 11.13 8.94 -3.03
C VAL A 84 9.87 9.41 -3.75
N PHE A 85 9.23 8.48 -4.46
CA PHE A 85 8.04 8.72 -5.27
C PHE A 85 7.01 7.64 -5.02
N ILE A 86 5.75 8.05 -4.93
CA ILE A 86 4.61 7.14 -4.98
C ILE A 86 3.91 7.35 -6.33
N ASP A 87 3.89 6.28 -7.11
CA ASP A 87 3.25 6.18 -8.43
C ASP A 87 2.33 4.94 -8.41
N PRO A 88 1.08 5.07 -8.87
CA PRO A 88 0.42 6.25 -9.43
C PRO A 88 -0.10 7.22 -8.39
N GLU A 89 -0.44 8.42 -8.85
CA GLU A 89 -0.93 9.52 -8.01
C GLU A 89 -2.10 9.14 -7.10
N ARG A 90 -3.00 8.27 -7.56
CA ARG A 90 -4.11 7.73 -6.74
C ARG A 90 -3.68 6.95 -5.48
N LEU A 91 -2.42 6.53 -5.38
CA LEU A 91 -1.88 5.89 -4.17
C LEU A 91 -1.31 6.91 -3.17
N ARG A 92 -1.16 8.18 -3.56
CA ARG A 92 -0.73 9.25 -2.67
C ARG A 92 -1.83 9.53 -1.64
N GLY A 93 -1.45 9.96 -0.45
CA GLY A 93 -2.40 10.21 0.65
C GLY A 93 -2.86 8.95 1.40
N LEU A 94 -2.66 7.75 0.85
CA LEU A 94 -3.08 6.48 1.48
C LEU A 94 -2.09 5.93 2.52
N ARG A 95 -1.15 6.75 3.01
CA ARG A 95 -0.11 6.40 4.01
C ARG A 95 0.88 5.31 3.61
N ILE A 96 0.88 4.85 2.35
CA ILE A 96 1.86 3.87 1.82
C ILE A 96 3.30 4.37 2.00
N GLY A 97 3.59 5.63 1.70
CA GLY A 97 4.92 6.21 1.92
C GLY A 97 5.33 6.23 3.39
N SER A 98 4.38 6.46 4.29
CA SER A 98 4.62 6.42 5.74
C SER A 98 4.92 5.01 6.23
N TYR A 99 4.23 3.98 5.68
CA TYR A 99 4.57 2.58 5.94
C TYR A 99 6.00 2.24 5.48
N LEU A 100 6.34 2.57 4.22
CA LEU A 100 7.66 2.27 3.66
C LEU A 100 8.80 2.98 4.39
N MET A 101 8.58 4.23 4.80
CA MET A 101 9.56 4.93 5.64
C MET A 101 9.63 4.38 7.05
N SER A 102 8.52 3.93 7.64
CA SER A 102 8.54 3.26 8.95
C SER A 102 9.42 2.01 8.90
N GLU A 103 9.30 1.20 7.84
CA GLU A 103 10.15 0.03 7.61
C GLU A 103 11.63 0.41 7.45
N ILE A 104 11.93 1.47 6.69
CA ILE A 104 13.30 1.98 6.55
C ILE A 104 13.86 2.47 7.89
N VAL A 105 13.06 3.20 8.69
CA VAL A 105 13.48 3.68 10.01
C VAL A 105 13.73 2.51 10.97
N ALA A 106 12.86 1.49 10.96
CA ALA A 106 13.05 0.28 11.75
C ALA A 106 14.34 -0.45 11.34
N TRP A 107 14.62 -0.54 10.05
CA TRP A 107 15.86 -1.10 9.52
C TRP A 107 17.09 -0.25 9.92
N ALA A 108 17.02 1.07 9.78
CA ALA A 108 18.09 2.01 10.10
C ALA A 108 18.51 1.97 11.57
N ARG A 109 17.54 1.81 12.48
CA ARG A 109 17.76 1.76 13.93
C ARG A 109 18.60 0.57 14.41
N GLN A 110 18.92 -0.39 13.54
CA GLN A 110 19.95 -1.41 13.82
C GLN A 110 21.34 -0.80 14.04
N TRP A 111 21.60 0.40 13.49
CA TRP A 111 22.84 1.14 13.67
C TRP A 111 22.53 2.52 14.28
N PRO A 112 22.30 2.60 15.61
CA PRO A 112 21.77 3.80 16.26
C PRO A 112 22.64 5.04 16.09
N ASP A 113 23.97 4.85 15.98
CA ASP A 113 24.96 5.93 15.84
C ASP A 113 25.18 6.36 14.39
N ALA A 114 24.54 5.70 13.42
CA ALA A 114 24.69 6.03 12.01
C ALA A 114 24.20 7.45 11.72
N LYS A 115 25.03 8.23 11.03
CA LYS A 115 24.75 9.61 10.65
C LYS A 115 23.89 9.62 9.38
N VAL A 116 22.68 10.15 9.48
CA VAL A 116 21.75 10.26 8.36
C VAL A 116 22.16 11.45 7.50
N ASN A 117 22.42 11.19 6.21
CA ASN A 117 22.67 12.24 5.23
C ASN A 117 21.46 13.14 5.07
N HIS A 118 21.73 14.41 4.79
CA HIS A 118 20.67 15.35 4.42
C HIS A 118 19.95 14.87 3.17
N ILE A 119 18.62 14.95 3.21
CA ILE A 119 17.76 14.68 2.05
C ILE A 119 17.58 16.01 1.32
N ARG A 120 18.17 16.17 0.13
CA ARG A 120 17.98 17.37 -0.69
C ARG A 120 16.75 17.21 -1.59
N LEU A 121 15.94 18.26 -1.64
CA LEU A 121 14.89 18.40 -2.65
C LEU A 121 15.54 18.91 -3.95
N VAL A 122 15.52 18.10 -5.01
CA VAL A 122 16.02 18.53 -6.32
C VAL A 122 15.12 19.65 -6.87
N GLU A 123 15.70 20.80 -7.22
CA GLU A 123 15.02 22.05 -7.58
C GLU A 123 14.02 21.91 -8.75
N LEU A 124 14.26 21.01 -9.70
CA LEU A 124 13.36 20.77 -10.84
C LEU A 124 11.99 20.17 -10.45
N GLN A 125 11.80 19.71 -9.21
CA GLN A 125 10.54 19.12 -8.72
C GLN A 125 9.87 19.96 -7.64
N ALA A 126 10.35 21.18 -7.44
CA ALA A 126 10.05 22.05 -6.32
C ALA A 126 8.88 23.01 -6.60
N THR A 127 7.71 22.49 -6.99
CA THR A 127 6.49 23.31 -6.83
C THR A 127 6.27 23.58 -5.34
N ALA A 128 5.81 24.78 -4.97
CA ALA A 128 5.71 25.20 -3.56
C ALA A 128 4.95 24.16 -2.69
N ASP A 129 3.85 23.62 -3.21
CA ASP A 129 3.04 22.58 -2.56
C ASP A 129 3.80 21.25 -2.36
N ASN A 130 4.65 20.87 -3.33
CA ASN A 130 5.43 19.63 -3.24
C ASN A 130 6.57 19.75 -2.22
N ILE A 131 7.19 20.93 -2.12
CA ILE A 131 8.20 21.22 -1.11
C ILE A 131 7.58 21.12 0.27
N GLU A 132 6.47 21.82 0.52
CA GLU A 132 5.83 21.84 1.83
C GLU A 132 5.36 20.46 2.25
N ARG A 133 4.73 19.70 1.34
CA ARG A 133 4.29 18.33 1.60
C ARG A 133 5.45 17.40 1.95
N ARG A 134 6.57 17.48 1.21
CA ARG A 134 7.76 16.65 1.49
C ARG A 134 8.45 17.10 2.78
N ALA A 135 8.59 18.40 3.02
CA ALA A 135 9.16 18.92 4.26
C ALA A 135 8.38 18.43 5.49
N LYS A 136 7.04 18.52 5.45
CA LYS A 136 6.16 17.95 6.49
C LYS A 136 6.38 16.44 6.64
N PHE A 137 6.40 15.70 5.53
CA PHE A 137 6.57 14.24 5.55
C PHE A 137 7.85 13.78 6.26
N TYR A 138 8.97 14.42 5.95
CA TYR A 138 10.26 14.08 6.56
C TYR A 138 10.44 14.67 7.96
N ALA A 139 9.83 15.82 8.26
CA ALA A 139 9.79 16.36 9.62
C ALA A 139 9.09 15.38 10.60
N TYR A 140 8.01 14.70 10.16
CA TYR A 140 7.36 13.64 10.94
C TYR A 140 8.30 12.46 11.28
N LEU A 141 9.34 12.24 10.48
CA LEU A 141 10.33 11.18 10.69
C LEU A 141 11.51 11.66 11.56
N GLY A 142 11.51 12.91 12.01
CA GLY A 142 12.61 13.51 12.77
C GLY A 142 13.78 13.98 11.90
N VAL A 143 13.64 13.98 10.57
CA VAL A 143 14.67 14.47 9.64
C VAL A 143 14.56 15.99 9.52
N ARG A 144 15.69 16.70 9.71
CA ARG A 144 15.78 18.16 9.58
C ARG A 144 16.45 18.58 8.27
N PHE A 145 15.93 19.63 7.64
CA PHE A 145 16.41 20.20 6.38
C PHE A 145 17.16 21.50 6.61
N SER A 146 18.34 21.45 7.20
CA SER A 146 19.15 22.64 7.44
C SER A 146 20.61 22.33 7.13
N ALA A 147 21.16 23.03 6.15
CA ALA A 147 22.60 23.02 5.90
C ALA A 147 23.27 23.79 7.06
N GLY A 148 23.89 23.07 7.99
CA GLY A 148 24.57 23.64 9.17
C GLY A 148 24.27 22.93 10.49
N ASP A 149 23.20 22.15 10.57
CA ASP A 149 22.90 21.35 11.75
C ASP A 149 23.76 20.07 11.79
N GLU A 150 24.07 19.59 13.00
CA GLU A 150 24.70 18.27 13.15
C GLU A 150 23.81 17.19 12.52
N PRO A 151 24.41 16.20 11.81
CA PRO A 151 23.65 15.11 11.21
C PRO A 151 22.83 14.37 12.28
N VAL A 152 21.54 14.20 12.00
CA VAL A 152 20.65 13.38 12.84
C VAL A 152 21.15 11.94 12.82
N THR A 153 21.21 11.31 13.99
CA THR A 153 21.55 9.88 14.10
C THR A 153 20.32 9.00 13.88
N ALA A 154 20.51 7.75 13.48
CA ALA A 154 19.40 6.83 13.26
C ALA A 154 18.53 6.61 14.52
N SER A 155 19.14 6.69 15.72
CA SER A 155 18.42 6.60 17.00
C SER A 155 17.40 7.73 17.21
N GLN A 156 17.68 8.91 16.67
CA GLN A 156 16.84 10.10 16.78
C GLN A 156 15.67 10.11 15.77
N LEU A 157 15.65 9.19 14.80
CA LEU A 157 14.56 9.07 13.84
C LEU A 157 13.27 8.64 14.53
N THR A 158 12.13 9.21 14.15
CA THR A 158 10.83 8.86 14.72
C THR A 158 10.22 7.67 13.98
N HIS A 159 10.09 6.55 14.67
CA HIS A 159 9.34 5.40 14.16
C HIS A 159 7.82 5.63 14.35
N SER A 160 7.12 5.97 13.27
CA SER A 160 5.70 6.29 13.31
C SER A 160 4.83 5.11 12.93
N ALA A 161 3.93 4.69 13.84
CA ALA A 161 2.92 3.68 13.56
C ALA A 161 1.61 4.26 12.96
N ASN A 162 1.60 5.53 12.54
CA ASN A 162 0.38 6.17 12.03
C ASN A 162 -0.16 5.50 10.77
N TRP A 163 0.66 4.82 9.98
CA TRP A 163 0.19 4.05 8.82
C TRP A 163 -0.81 2.94 9.20
N LYS A 164 -0.78 2.43 10.43
CA LYS A 164 -1.72 1.40 10.93
C LYS A 164 -3.18 1.84 10.97
N LYS A 165 -3.48 3.14 10.83
CA LYS A 165 -4.87 3.61 10.85
C LYS A 165 -5.68 3.14 9.63
N ASN A 166 -5.03 2.81 8.52
CA ASN A 166 -5.71 2.38 7.29
C ASN A 166 -4.96 1.31 6.50
N ILE A 167 -3.82 0.82 7.01
CA ILE A 167 -3.06 -0.26 6.38
C ILE A 167 -2.96 -1.42 7.34
N THR A 168 -3.47 -2.57 6.92
CA THR A 168 -3.19 -3.87 7.54
C THR A 168 -2.08 -4.55 6.76
N VAL A 169 -1.15 -5.19 7.47
CA VAL A 169 -0.06 -5.96 6.88
C VAL A 169 -0.30 -7.42 7.20
N THR A 170 -0.41 -8.23 6.15
CA THR A 170 -0.73 -9.66 6.24
C THR A 170 0.37 -10.45 5.54
N THR A 171 0.66 -11.66 6.00
CA THR A 171 1.61 -12.54 5.30
C THR A 171 1.01 -13.01 3.97
N LEU A 172 1.85 -13.46 3.05
CA LEU A 172 1.36 -14.02 1.79
C LEU A 172 0.53 -15.28 2.05
N ASP A 173 0.94 -16.13 3.00
CA ASP A 173 0.28 -17.40 3.30
C ASP A 173 -1.10 -17.18 3.94
N ASP A 174 -1.21 -16.26 4.90
CA ASP A 174 -2.48 -15.90 5.52
C ASP A 174 -3.43 -15.32 4.47
N PHE A 175 -2.94 -14.39 3.64
CA PHE A 175 -3.74 -13.79 2.58
C PHE A 175 -4.25 -14.84 1.57
N LEU A 176 -3.40 -15.76 1.13
CA LEU A 176 -3.81 -16.82 0.21
C LEU A 176 -4.84 -17.77 0.84
N THR A 177 -4.67 -18.08 2.13
CA THR A 177 -5.62 -18.91 2.89
C THR A 177 -7.00 -18.25 2.97
N ASP A 178 -7.03 -16.95 3.25
CA ASP A 178 -8.26 -16.16 3.27
C ASP A 178 -8.92 -16.12 1.87
N GLN A 179 -8.14 -15.90 0.81
CA GLN A 179 -8.67 -15.89 -0.56
C GLN A 179 -9.27 -17.25 -0.98
N ILE A 180 -8.66 -18.37 -0.58
CA ILE A 180 -9.18 -19.71 -0.85
C ILE A 180 -10.52 -19.92 -0.11
N THR A 181 -10.57 -19.50 1.15
CA THR A 181 -11.76 -19.62 2.00
C THR A 181 -12.92 -18.80 1.43
N VAL A 182 -12.69 -17.52 1.14
CA VAL A 182 -13.70 -16.63 0.53
C VAL A 182 -14.17 -17.15 -0.81
N ARG A 183 -13.27 -17.69 -1.65
CA ARG A 183 -13.67 -18.25 -2.95
C ARG A 183 -14.57 -19.48 -2.79
N ARG A 184 -14.27 -20.34 -1.82
CA ARG A 184 -15.11 -21.50 -1.51
C ARG A 184 -16.49 -21.08 -1.03
N GLU A 185 -16.59 -20.11 -0.12
CA GLU A 185 -17.87 -19.58 0.36
C GLU A 185 -18.68 -18.93 -0.76
N LEU A 186 -18.02 -18.20 -1.67
CA LEU A 186 -18.66 -17.60 -2.84
C LEU A 186 -19.22 -18.66 -3.79
N ASP A 187 -18.48 -19.75 -4.03
CA ASP A 187 -18.93 -20.87 -4.85
C ASP A 187 -20.11 -21.61 -4.21
N GLU A 188 -20.10 -21.80 -2.89
CA GLU A 188 -21.21 -22.38 -2.13
C GLU A 188 -22.47 -21.48 -2.25
N CYS A 189 -22.33 -20.18 -2.01
CA CYS A 189 -23.41 -19.20 -2.14
C CYS A 189 -23.98 -19.17 -3.57
N ARG A 190 -23.10 -19.20 -4.59
CA ARG A 190 -23.50 -19.24 -6.00
C ARG A 190 -24.34 -20.48 -6.31
N ARG A 191 -23.91 -21.66 -5.86
CA ARG A 191 -24.69 -22.91 -6.03
C ARG A 191 -26.05 -22.82 -5.35
N THR A 192 -26.13 -22.29 -4.14
CA THR A 192 -27.40 -22.08 -3.43
C THR A 192 -28.32 -21.14 -4.21
N VAL A 193 -27.79 -20.02 -4.73
CA VAL A 193 -28.56 -19.08 -5.55
C VAL A 193 -29.05 -19.75 -6.85
N GLU A 194 -28.22 -20.55 -7.51
CA GLU A 194 -28.61 -21.29 -8.72
C GLU A 194 -29.71 -22.33 -8.42
N MET A 195 -29.58 -23.06 -7.31
CA MET A 195 -30.58 -24.02 -6.85
C MET A 195 -31.92 -23.33 -6.56
N LEU A 196 -31.92 -22.24 -5.77
CA LEU A 196 -33.12 -21.46 -5.47
C LEU A 196 -33.76 -20.86 -6.73
N ARG A 197 -32.93 -20.41 -7.70
CA ARG A 197 -33.41 -19.93 -9.00
C ARG A 197 -34.09 -21.03 -9.80
N ALA A 198 -33.52 -22.24 -9.81
CA ALA A 198 -34.11 -23.40 -10.48
C ALA A 198 -35.45 -23.78 -9.83
N GLU A 199 -35.50 -23.87 -8.50
CA GLU A 199 -36.74 -24.13 -7.76
C GLU A 199 -37.83 -23.08 -8.04
N LEU A 200 -37.46 -21.80 -8.13
CA LEU A 200 -38.41 -20.73 -8.42
C LEU A 200 -38.93 -20.79 -9.87
N LYS A 201 -38.10 -21.27 -10.81
CA LYS A 201 -38.46 -21.43 -12.23
C LYS A 201 -39.45 -22.58 -12.44
N ASP A 202 -39.32 -23.66 -11.67
CA ASP A 202 -40.19 -24.83 -11.75
C ASP A 202 -41.49 -24.68 -10.95
N LYS A 203 -41.58 -23.67 -10.07
CA LYS A 203 -42.84 -23.30 -9.42
C LYS A 203 -43.73 -22.56 -10.44
N PRO A 204 -44.94 -23.07 -10.75
CA PRO A 204 -45.84 -22.37 -11.64
C PRO A 204 -46.18 -21.01 -11.01
N VAL A 205 -46.03 -19.91 -11.78
CA VAL A 205 -46.63 -18.63 -11.39
C VAL A 205 -48.09 -18.92 -11.07
N PRO A 206 -48.54 -18.73 -9.81
CA PRO A 206 -49.89 -19.08 -9.41
C PRO A 206 -50.88 -18.49 -10.42
N SER A 207 -51.84 -19.29 -10.86
CA SER A 207 -52.92 -18.83 -11.74
C SER A 207 -53.65 -17.60 -11.16
N LEU A 208 -53.58 -17.42 -9.84
CA LEU A 208 -54.01 -16.24 -9.09
C LEU A 208 -53.22 -14.97 -9.43
N LEU A 209 -51.88 -15.02 -9.58
CA LEU A 209 -51.08 -13.87 -10.00
C LEU A 209 -51.32 -13.51 -11.48
N ARG A 210 -51.53 -14.52 -12.35
CA ARG A 210 -51.95 -14.26 -13.74
C ARG A 210 -53.35 -13.64 -13.79
N ARG A 211 -54.32 -14.15 -13.03
CA ARG A 211 -55.69 -13.58 -12.96
C ARG A 211 -55.71 -12.15 -12.40
N ALA A 212 -54.91 -11.86 -11.37
CA ALA A 212 -54.79 -10.52 -10.81
C ALA A 212 -54.16 -9.54 -11.80
N TRP A 213 -53.15 -9.97 -12.58
CA TRP A 213 -52.52 -9.13 -13.59
C TRP A 213 -53.49 -8.79 -14.75
N TRP A 214 -54.29 -9.76 -15.20
CA TRP A 214 -55.36 -9.52 -16.19
C TRP A 214 -56.52 -8.69 -15.64
N SER A 215 -56.87 -8.79 -14.35
CA SER A 215 -57.94 -7.96 -13.79
C SER A 215 -57.53 -6.50 -13.57
N ILE A 216 -56.24 -6.25 -13.33
CA ILE A 216 -55.69 -4.89 -13.12
C ILE A 216 -55.35 -4.21 -14.45
N PHE A 217 -54.75 -4.93 -15.42
CA PHE A 217 -54.28 -4.32 -16.68
C PHE A 217 -55.10 -4.66 -17.93
N GLY A 218 -55.95 -5.70 -17.89
CA GLY A 218 -56.75 -6.13 -19.05
C GLY A 218 -58.04 -5.35 -19.28
N ARG A 219 -58.39 -4.38 -18.41
CA ARG A 219 -59.58 -3.52 -18.58
C ARG A 219 -59.35 -2.24 -19.38
N ASN A 220 -58.13 -1.94 -19.80
CA ASN A 220 -57.78 -0.69 -20.50
C ASN A 220 -57.49 -0.86 -22.00
N VAL A 221 -58.09 -1.85 -22.66
CA VAL A 221 -58.11 -1.90 -24.14
C VAL A 221 -59.57 -1.95 -24.59
N LYS A 222 -60.11 -0.77 -24.88
CA LYS A 222 -61.27 -0.56 -25.76
C LYS A 222 -60.79 0.26 -26.95
#